data_AF-A0A7W9YCQ7-F1
#
_entry.id   AF-A0A7W9YCQ7-F1
#
_cell.length_a   1.000
_cell.length_b   1.000
_cell.length_c   1.000
_cell.angle_alpha   90.00
_cell.angle_beta   90.00
_cell.angle_gamma   90.00
#
_symmetry.space_group_name_H-M   'P 1'
#
loop_
_entity.id
_entity.type
_entity.pdbx_description
1 polymer ?
#
loop_
_entity_poly.entity_id
_entity_poly.type
_entity_poly.pdbx_seq_one_letter_code
_entity_poly.pdbx_strand_id
1 'polypeptide(L)' 'METKSFTAEIDRSDISSERFKVVALNDPTGDDVTDVILDPAVVYNDKDALQVAVAGKLGLEYQDVAVEMQGN' A
#
# COMPACT_ATOMS: atom_id res chain seq x y z
N MET A 1 17.34 6.95 10.86
CA MET A 1 16.64 6.79 9.58
C MET A 1 15.18 7.02 9.87
N GLU A 2 14.50 7.81 9.05
CA GLU A 2 13.09 8.19 9.28
C GLU A 2 12.19 7.21 8.53
N THR A 3 11.38 6.46 9.26
CA THR A 3 10.39 5.54 8.69
C THR A 3 9.19 6.34 8.18
N LYS A 4 8.78 6.11 6.92
CA LYS A 4 7.55 6.65 6.36
C LYS A 4 6.39 5.68 6.56
N SER A 5 5.28 6.19 7.07
CA SER A 5 4.07 5.40 7.31
C SER A 5 2.97 5.75 6.31
N PHE A 6 2.16 4.77 5.92
CA PHE A 6 1.01 4.96 5.03
C PHE A 6 -0.16 4.12 5.51
N THR A 7 -1.38 4.59 5.24
CA THR A 7 -2.61 3.84 5.46
C THR A 7 -3.20 3.46 4.11
N ALA A 8 -3.36 2.15 3.86
CA ALA A 8 -3.93 1.62 2.65
C ALA A 8 -5.38 1.14 2.91
N GLU A 9 -6.34 1.72 2.21
CA GLU A 9 -7.68 1.15 2.09
C GLU A 9 -7.67 0.07 1.01
N ILE A 10 -8.17 -1.11 1.36
CA ILE A 10 -8.09 -2.28 0.49
C ILE A 10 -9.47 -2.86 0.18
N ASP A 11 -9.66 -3.24 -1.08
CA ASP A 11 -10.80 -4.03 -1.53
C ASP A 11 -10.41 -5.52 -1.63
N ARG A 12 -11.20 -6.37 -0.96
CA ARG A 12 -11.02 -7.83 -0.91
C ARG A 12 -12.11 -8.59 -1.67
N SER A 13 -12.80 -7.93 -2.61
CA SER A 13 -13.95 -8.50 -3.32
C SER A 13 -13.60 -9.76 -4.13
N ASP A 14 -12.32 -9.99 -4.44
CA ASP A 14 -11.79 -11.20 -5.07
C ASP A 14 -11.36 -12.24 -4.00
N ILE A 15 -12.34 -13.00 -3.50
CA ILE A 15 -12.31 -13.87 -2.30
C ILE A 15 -11.33 -15.07 -2.40
N SER A 16 -10.53 -15.18 -3.45
CA SER A 16 -9.95 -16.48 -3.79
C SER A 16 -8.67 -16.85 -3.04
N SER A 17 -7.86 -15.93 -2.53
CA SER A 17 -6.66 -16.22 -1.70
C SER A 17 -5.97 -14.92 -1.30
N GLU A 18 -6.13 -14.42 -0.07
CA GLU A 18 -5.32 -13.36 0.61
C GLU A 18 -5.00 -12.06 -0.16
N ARG A 19 -5.48 -11.95 -1.40
CA ARG A 19 -5.20 -10.90 -2.36
C ARG A 19 -6.14 -9.75 -2.17
N PHE A 20 -5.66 -8.57 -2.50
CA PHE A 20 -6.45 -7.35 -2.42
C PHE A 20 -5.98 -6.33 -3.43
N LYS A 21 -6.88 -5.40 -3.74
CA LYS A 21 -6.55 -4.18 -4.47
C LYS A 21 -6.46 -3.04 -3.48
N VAL A 22 -5.53 -2.12 -3.71
CA VAL A 22 -5.51 -0.86 -2.95
C VAL A 22 -6.44 0.11 -3.66
N VAL A 23 -7.45 0.60 -2.95
CA VAL A 23 -8.41 1.59 -3.44
C VAL A 23 -8.04 3.01 -3.03
N ALA A 24 -7.38 3.17 -1.88
CA ALA A 24 -6.77 4.41 -1.45
C ALA A 24 -5.48 4.14 -0.65
N LEU A 25 -4.51 5.05 -0.75
CA LEU A 25 -3.26 5.05 0.01
C LEU A 25 -3.01 6.48 0.48
N ASN A 26 -3.08 6.69 1.79
CA ASN A 26 -2.87 7.99 2.40
C ASN A 26 -1.55 8.04 3.17
N ASP A 27 -0.89 9.19 3.14
CA ASP A 27 0.26 9.46 4.00
C ASP A 27 -0.21 9.86 5.44
N PRO A 28 0.71 10.06 6.40
CA PRO A 28 0.34 10.45 7.77
C PRO A 28 -0.32 11.82 7.88
N THR A 29 -0.17 12.68 6.86
CA THR A 29 -0.88 13.96 6.78
C THR A 29 -2.31 13.82 6.24
N GLY A 30 -2.67 12.66 5.71
CA GLY A 30 -3.98 12.35 5.15
C GLY A 30 -4.11 12.66 3.65
N ASP A 31 -3.02 13.02 2.97
CA ASP A 31 -3.03 13.26 1.52
C ASP A 31 -3.15 11.91 0.79
N ASP A 32 -4.04 11.86 -0.22
CA ASP A 32 -4.14 10.70 -1.10
C ASP A 32 -2.96 10.67 -2.08
N VAL A 33 -2.20 9.59 -2.00
CA VAL A 33 -1.01 9.36 -2.83
C VAL A 33 -1.16 8.10 -3.67
N THR A 34 -2.39 7.61 -3.83
CA THR A 34 -2.71 6.35 -4.50
C THR A 34 -2.20 6.32 -5.92
N ASP A 35 -2.60 7.30 -6.74
CA ASP A 35 -2.18 7.40 -8.15
C ASP A 35 -0.67 7.69 -8.31
N VAL A 36 -0.04 8.25 -7.27
CA VAL A 36 1.39 8.58 -7.30
C VAL A 36 2.23 7.33 -7.08
N ILE A 37 1.79 6.46 -6.18
CA ILE A 37 2.58 5.35 -5.67
C ILE A 37 2.15 4.03 -6.30
N LEU A 38 0.86 3.82 -6.54
CA LEU A 38 0.29 2.53 -6.90
C LEU A 38 -0.43 2.56 -8.24
N ASP A 39 -0.51 1.39 -8.87
CA ASP A 39 -1.31 1.17 -10.07
C ASP A 39 -2.62 0.46 -9.67
N PRO A 40 -3.80 0.99 -10.04
CA PRO A 40 -5.10 0.47 -9.61
C PRO A 40 -5.46 -0.89 -10.24
N ALA A 41 -4.75 -1.31 -11.30
CA ALA A 41 -4.93 -2.64 -11.89
C ALA A 41 -4.09 -3.71 -11.17
N VAL A 42 -3.14 -3.32 -10.32
CA VAL A 42 -2.30 -4.27 -9.57
C VAL A 42 -3.06 -4.87 -8.41
N VAL A 43 -2.98 -6.20 -8.30
CA VAL A 43 -3.49 -6.96 -7.17
C VAL A 43 -2.29 -7.43 -6.36
N TYR A 44 -2.30 -7.12 -5.06
CA TYR A 44 -1.25 -7.51 -4.12
C TYR A 44 -1.66 -8.82 -3.44
N ASN A 45 -0.68 -9.68 -3.17
CA ASN A 45 -0.94 -10.96 -2.50
C ASN A 45 -0.99 -10.83 -0.96
N ASP A 46 -0.32 -9.83 -0.42
CA ASP A 46 -0.10 -9.64 1.01
C ASP A 46 0.43 -8.22 1.29
N LYS A 47 0.57 -7.88 2.58
CA LYS A 47 1.06 -6.57 3.02
C LYS A 47 2.52 -6.32 2.62
N ASP A 48 3.38 -7.34 2.64
CA ASP A 48 4.80 -7.17 2.32
C ASP A 48 4.98 -6.83 0.84
N ALA A 49 4.19 -7.46 -0.05
CA ALA A 49 4.16 -7.11 -1.47
C ALA A 49 3.77 -5.64 -1.70
N LEU A 50 2.81 -5.13 -0.93
CA LEU A 50 2.43 -3.72 -0.96
C LEU A 50 3.57 -2.81 -0.44
N GLN A 51 4.17 -3.15 0.71
CA GLN A 51 5.28 -2.37 1.27
C GLN A 51 6.46 -2.28 0.31
N VAL A 52 6.82 -3.38 -0.35
CA VAL A 52 7.88 -3.42 -1.36
C VAL A 52 7.53 -2.52 -2.56
N ALA A 53 6.29 -2.55 -3.03
CA ALA A 53 5.86 -1.70 -4.14
C ALA A 53 5.95 -0.21 -3.79
N VAL A 54 5.45 0.18 -2.60
CA VAL A 54 5.54 1.56 -2.10
C VAL A 54 7.00 1.99 -1.96
N ALA A 55 7.85 1.16 -1.34
CA ALA A 55 9.26 1.44 -1.15
C ALA A 55 10.01 1.62 -2.48
N GLY A 56 9.78 0.72 -3.43
CA GLY A 56 10.38 0.80 -4.77
C GLY A 56 10.00 2.07 -5.53
N LYS A 57 8.78 2.57 -5.33
CA LYS A 57 8.28 3.80 -5.97
C LYS A 57 8.85 5.06 -5.33
N LEU A 58 9.09 5.04 -4.03
CA LEU A 58 9.67 6.15 -3.28
C LEU A 58 11.20 6.16 -3.29
N GLY A 59 11.84 5.12 -3.83
CA GLY A 59 13.30 4.95 -3.76
C GLY A 59 13.80 4.73 -2.34
N LEU A 60 12.98 4.10 -1.50
CA LEU A 60 13.27 3.79 -0.09
C LEU A 60 13.54 2.30 0.09
N GLU A 61 14.20 1.96 1.18
CA GLU A 61 14.32 0.57 1.62
C GLU A 61 12.97 0.09 2.18
N TYR A 62 12.63 -1.19 1.97
CA TYR A 62 11.35 -1.74 2.43
C TYR A 62 11.15 -1.62 3.95
N GLN A 63 12.25 -1.71 4.71
CA GLN A 63 12.26 -1.57 6.18
C GLN A 63 11.96 -0.15 6.67
N ASP A 64 12.11 0.86 5.80
CA ASP A 64 11.82 2.26 6.10
C ASP A 64 10.39 2.66 5.69
N VAL A 65 9.59 1.71 5.20
CA VAL A 65 8.19 1.92 4.81
C VAL A 65 7.28 1.06 5.69
N ALA A 66 6.39 1.70 6.44
CA ALA A 66 5.34 1.05 7.18
C ALA A 66 3.99 1.26 6.47
N VAL A 67 3.25 0.18 6.22
CA VAL A 67 1.89 0.26 5.67
C VAL A 67 0.91 -0.36 6.65
N GLU A 68 -0.14 0.37 7.02
CA GLU A 68 -1.29 -0.15 7.74
C GLU A 68 -2.42 -0.43 6.76
N MET A 69 -3.03 -1.61 6.82
CA MET A 69 -4.14 -1.97 5.94
C MET A 69 -5.46 -1.77 6.69
N GLN A 70 -6.38 -1.03 6.11
CA GLN A 70 -7.77 -0.94 6.56
C GLN A 70 -8.66 -1.61 5.51
N GLY A 71 -9.42 -2.62 5.95
CA GLY A 71 -10.39 -3.30 5.11
C GLY A 71 -11.75 -2.64 5.19
N ASN A 72 -12.44 -2.56 4.06
CA ASN A 72 -13.88 -2.33 3.98
C ASN A 72 -14.64 -3.66 4.09
#